data_AF-A0A1V4SDX8-F1
#
_entry.id   AF-A0A1V4SDX8-F1
#
_cell.length_a   1.000
_cell.length_b   1.000
_cell.length_c   1.000
_cell.angle_alpha   90.00
_cell.angle_beta   90.00
_cell.angle_gamma   90.00
#
_symmetry.space_group_name_H-M   'P 1'
#
loop_
_entity.id
_entity.type
_entity.pdbx_description
1 polymer ?
#
loop_
_entity_poly.entity_id
_entity_poly.type
_entity_poly.pdbx_seq_one_letter_code
_entity_poly.pdbx_strand_id
1 'polypeptide(L)'
;MNLYAAIAAGMSALWGPLHGGANQAVVEMLQQIHDSGGDPAPFLARARDREDPFRLMGFGHRVYKTYDPRVKIMKKVCGKVLKKMKRHDPLMDVAMRLEEAAVKDPYFKDHNLYPNVDFYSG
;
A
#
# COMPACT_ATOMS: atom_id res chain seq x y z
N MET A 1 18.65 27.89 -13.04
CA MET A 1 17.94 26.60 -12.94
C MET A 1 17.27 26.33 -14.27
N ASN A 2 17.63 25.27 -15.00
CA ASN A 2 16.99 24.91 -16.28
C ASN A 2 15.78 24.00 -16.00
N LEU A 3 14.67 24.16 -16.71
CA LEU A 3 13.47 23.34 -16.59
C LEU A 3 13.78 21.83 -16.70
N TYR A 4 14.63 21.44 -17.64
CA TYR A 4 15.05 20.03 -17.78
C TYR A 4 15.75 19.50 -16.52
N ALA A 5 16.61 20.32 -15.90
CA ALA A 5 17.30 19.95 -14.68
C ALA A 5 16.34 19.87 -13.47
N ALA A 6 15.35 20.76 -13.39
CA ALA A 6 14.32 20.73 -12.35
C ALA A 6 13.42 19.48 -12.47
N ILE A 7 13.00 19.12 -13.69
CA ILE A 7 12.19 17.91 -13.93
C ILE A 7 13.01 16.65 -13.61
N ALA A 8 14.26 16.57 -14.06
CA ALA A 8 15.14 15.43 -13.77
C ALA A 8 15.38 15.25 -12.26
N ALA A 9 15.56 16.34 -11.52
CA ALA A 9 15.66 16.30 -10.05
C ALA A 9 14.35 15.81 -9.41
N GLY A 10 13.19 16.26 -9.91
CA GLY A 10 11.88 15.79 -9.45
C GLY A 10 11.65 14.29 -9.70
N MET A 11 12.02 13.79 -10.88
CA MET A 11 11.97 12.36 -11.20
C MET A 11 12.87 11.54 -10.29
N SER A 12 14.09 12.03 -10.04
CA SER A 12 15.05 11.36 -9.15
C SER A 12 14.55 11.29 -7.72
N ALA A 13 13.91 12.36 -7.22
CA ALA A 13 13.27 12.35 -5.92
C ALA A 13 12.11 11.35 -5.87
N LEU A 14 11.27 11.31 -6.91
CA LEU A 14 10.12 10.40 -6.98
C LEU A 14 10.55 8.94 -7.02
N TRP A 15 11.69 8.56 -7.61
CA TRP A 15 12.10 7.15 -7.67
C TRP A 15 12.46 6.53 -6.31
N GLY A 16 12.60 7.33 -5.23
CA GLY A 16 12.87 6.77 -3.91
C GLY A 16 11.84 5.72 -3.45
N PRO A 17 12.24 4.71 -2.66
CA PRO A 17 11.37 3.62 -2.19
C PRO A 17 10.19 4.09 -1.34
N LEU A 18 10.30 5.28 -0.73
CA LEU A 18 9.24 5.91 0.06
C LEU A 18 8.34 6.86 -0.75
N HIS A 19 8.57 6.97 -2.06
CA HIS A 19 7.79 7.80 -2.98
C HIS A 19 7.21 6.90 -4.08
N GLY A 20 7.74 6.98 -5.30
CA GLY A 20 7.29 6.22 -6.46
C GLY A 20 7.67 4.73 -6.44
N GLY A 21 8.55 4.30 -5.54
CA GLY A 21 8.81 2.88 -5.31
C GLY A 21 7.83 2.21 -4.31
N ALA A 22 6.95 2.99 -3.67
CA ALA A 22 6.05 2.46 -2.65
C ALA A 22 5.03 1.47 -3.21
N ASN A 23 4.56 1.68 -4.45
CA ASN A 23 3.62 0.77 -5.12
C ASN A 23 4.23 -0.60 -5.41
N GLN A 24 5.48 -0.65 -5.90
CA GLN A 24 6.20 -1.89 -6.12
C GLN A 24 6.39 -2.64 -4.80
N ALA A 25 6.79 -1.94 -3.75
CA ALA A 25 6.96 -2.54 -2.43
C ALA A 25 5.63 -3.06 -1.84
N VAL A 26 4.49 -2.44 -2.16
CA VAL A 26 3.16 -3.00 -1.83
C VAL A 26 2.95 -4.32 -2.54
N VAL A 27 3.17 -4.39 -3.86
CA VAL A 27 2.97 -5.63 -4.62
C VAL A 27 3.88 -6.74 -4.13
N GLU A 28 5.16 -6.43 -3.86
CA GLU A 28 6.12 -7.40 -3.30
C GLU A 28 5.68 -7.90 -1.91
N MET A 29 5.19 -7.00 -1.04
CA MET A 29 4.65 -7.37 0.27
C MET A 29 3.41 -8.27 0.13
N LEU A 30 2.48 -7.93 -0.76
CA LEU A 30 1.27 -8.74 -1.01
C LEU A 30 1.63 -10.12 -1.57
N GLN A 31 2.63 -10.18 -2.45
CA GLN A 31 3.15 -11.44 -2.98
C GLN A 31 3.77 -12.30 -1.89
N GLN A 32 4.57 -11.72 -0.99
CA GLN A 32 5.14 -12.44 0.16
C GLN A 32 4.05 -12.99 1.09
N ILE A 33 2.99 -12.22 1.34
CA ILE A 33 1.84 -12.68 2.14
C ILE A 33 1.15 -13.84 1.43
N HIS A 34 0.89 -13.70 0.13
CA HIS A 34 0.28 -14.75 -0.69
C HIS A 34 1.09 -16.05 -0.64
N ASP A 35 2.40 -15.96 -0.86
CA ASP A 35 3.31 -17.11 -0.88
C ASP A 35 3.45 -17.77 0.49
N SER A 36 3.19 -17.03 1.58
CA SER A 36 3.15 -17.53 2.95
C SER A 36 1.80 -18.17 3.34
N GLY A 37 0.89 -18.38 2.38
CA GLY A 37 -0.44 -18.97 2.62
C GLY A 37 -1.59 -17.95 2.66
N GLY A 38 -1.30 -16.66 2.45
CA GLY A 38 -2.30 -15.61 2.28
C GLY A 38 -2.91 -15.06 3.58
N ASP A 39 -2.39 -15.43 4.75
CA ASP A 39 -2.82 -14.86 6.04
C ASP A 39 -2.05 -13.55 6.34
N PRO A 40 -2.73 -12.40 6.46
CA PRO A 40 -2.08 -11.13 6.81
C PRO A 40 -1.68 -11.01 8.28
N ALA A 41 -2.21 -11.84 9.20
CA ALA A 41 -2.01 -11.65 10.64
C ALA A 41 -0.53 -11.66 11.10
N PRO A 42 0.34 -12.54 10.60
CA PRO A 42 1.77 -12.52 10.95
C PRO A 42 2.46 -11.22 10.54
N PHE A 43 2.10 -10.67 9.37
CA PHE A 43 2.69 -9.43 8.86
C PHE A 43 2.20 -8.22 9.65
N LEU A 44 0.94 -8.22 10.10
CA LEU A 44 0.43 -7.21 11.03
C LEU A 44 1.09 -7.30 12.41
N ALA A 45 1.41 -8.50 12.90
CA ALA A 45 2.17 -8.68 14.13
C ALA A 45 3.58 -8.10 14.00
N ARG A 46 4.28 -8.38 12.90
CA ARG A 46 5.60 -7.82 12.60
C ARG A 46 5.57 -6.28 12.52
N ALA A 47 4.58 -5.71 11.85
CA ALA A 47 4.44 -4.25 11.73
C ALA A 47 4.11 -3.54 13.07
N ARG A 48 3.63 -4.28 14.07
CA ARG A 48 3.39 -3.78 15.43
C ARG A 48 4.64 -3.82 16.29
N ASP A 49 5.54 -4.75 16.02
CA ASP A 49 6.80 -4.87 16.73
C ASP A 49 7.70 -3.66 16.38
N ARG A 50 8.19 -2.96 17.41
CA ARG A 50 9.05 -1.79 17.23
C ARG A 50 10.50 -2.20 16.95
N GLU A 51 10.87 -3.42 17.31
CA GLU A 51 12.20 -3.99 17.09
C GLU A 51 12.32 -4.67 15.72
N ASP A 52 11.20 -5.01 15.07
CA ASP A 52 11.20 -5.50 13.68
C ASP A 52 11.31 -4.31 12.70
N PRO A 53 12.31 -4.31 11.79
CA PRO A 53 12.43 -3.26 10.77
C PRO A 53 11.29 -3.28 9.73
N PHE A 54 10.43 -4.30 9.73
CA PHE A 54 9.31 -4.44 8.81
C PHE A 54 8.35 -3.24 8.87
N ARG A 55 7.98 -2.75 7.70
CA ARG A 55 6.98 -1.69 7.54
C ARG A 55 5.84 -2.19 6.69
N LEU A 56 4.62 -1.88 7.13
CA LEU A 56 3.42 -2.16 6.35
C LEU A 56 3.33 -1.14 5.20
N MET A 57 3.72 -1.57 3.99
CA MET A 57 3.76 -0.71 2.82
C MET A 57 2.36 -0.34 2.35
N GLY A 58 2.17 0.88 1.86
CA GLY A 58 0.86 1.40 1.44
C GLY A 58 -0.05 1.84 2.60
N PHE A 59 0.46 1.90 3.83
CA PHE A 59 -0.27 2.38 5.00
C PHE A 59 0.38 3.64 5.61
N GLY A 60 -0.47 4.50 6.14
CA GLY A 60 -0.10 5.81 6.66
C GLY A 60 0.09 6.85 5.57
N HIS A 61 -0.08 8.11 5.95
CA HIS A 61 0.15 9.24 5.06
C HIS A 61 0.64 10.46 5.86
N ARG A 62 1.57 11.23 5.28
CA ARG A 62 2.12 12.42 5.98
C ARG A 62 1.05 13.48 6.23
N VAL A 63 0.21 13.71 5.21
CA VAL A 63 -0.91 14.67 5.22
C VAL A 63 -2.21 14.07 5.79
N TYR A 64 -2.75 13.02 5.17
CA TYR A 64 -3.98 12.37 5.64
C TYR A 64 -3.74 11.58 6.93
N LYS A 65 -4.35 12.04 8.04
CA LYS A 65 -4.38 11.31 9.32
C LYS A 65 -5.58 10.38 9.46
N THR A 66 -6.49 10.46 8.51
CA THR A 66 -7.66 9.59 8.38
C THR A 66 -7.60 8.96 6.99
N TYR A 67 -8.72 8.38 6.55
CA TYR A 67 -8.83 7.71 5.26
C TYR A 67 -8.46 8.63 4.08
N ASP A 68 -7.54 8.18 3.22
CA ASP A 68 -7.14 8.91 2.00
C ASP A 68 -8.26 8.82 0.92
N PRO A 69 -8.83 9.95 0.48
CA PRO A 69 -9.95 9.94 -0.47
C PRO A 69 -9.60 9.29 -1.83
N ARG A 70 -8.31 9.25 -2.20
CA ARG A 70 -7.84 8.65 -3.45
C ARG A 70 -7.96 7.14 -3.45
N VAL A 71 -7.83 6.49 -2.29
CA VAL A 71 -7.98 5.04 -2.11
C VAL A 71 -9.35 4.58 -2.58
N LYS A 72 -10.42 5.29 -2.21
CA LYS A 72 -11.80 4.97 -2.60
C LYS A 72 -11.99 5.01 -4.11
N ILE A 73 -11.33 5.93 -4.80
CA ILE A 73 -11.39 6.03 -6.25
C ILE A 73 -10.57 4.90 -6.87
N MET A 74 -9.34 4.69 -6.39
CA MET A 74 -8.43 3.68 -6.92
C MET A 74 -9.00 2.26 -6.78
N LYS A 75 -9.55 1.91 -5.62
CA LYS A 75 -10.22 0.62 -5.37
C LYS A 75 -11.36 0.36 -6.35
N LYS A 76 -12.16 1.39 -6.68
CA LYS A 76 -13.24 1.29 -7.68
C LYS A 76 -12.69 1.08 -9.10
N VAL A 77 -11.60 1.78 -9.45
CA VAL A 77 -10.96 1.64 -10.76
C VAL A 77 -10.35 0.25 -10.93
N CYS A 78 -9.61 -0.22 -9.94
CA CYS A 78 -9.02 -1.57 -9.93
C CYS A 78 -10.10 -2.64 -10.12
N GLY A 79 -11.19 -2.60 -9.34
CA GLY A 79 -12.31 -3.54 -9.50
C GLY A 79 -12.98 -3.49 -10.88
N LYS A 80 -13.09 -2.30 -11.50
CA LYS A 80 -13.61 -2.17 -12.88
C LYS A 80 -12.66 -2.80 -13.91
N VAL A 81 -11.35 -2.58 -13.76
CA VAL A 81 -10.33 -3.11 -14.67
C VAL A 81 -10.29 -4.64 -14.61
N LEU A 82 -10.19 -5.22 -13.40
CA LEU A 82 -10.18 -6.68 -13.21
C LEU A 82 -11.44 -7.34 -13.78
N LYS A 83 -12.62 -6.75 -13.53
CA LYS A 83 -13.88 -7.23 -14.09
C LYS A 83 -13.91 -7.18 -15.62
N LYS A 84 -13.40 -6.10 -16.23
CA LYS A 84 -13.33 -5.96 -17.70
C LYS A 84 -12.36 -6.97 -18.32
N MET A 85 -11.25 -7.26 -17.64
CA MET A 85 -10.27 -8.25 -18.07
C MET A 85 -10.72 -9.70 -17.83
N LYS A 86 -11.83 -9.92 -17.11
CA LYS A 86 -12.31 -11.24 -16.69
C LYS A 86 -11.23 -12.06 -15.98
N ARG A 87 -10.36 -11.37 -15.23
CA ARG A 87 -9.24 -11.98 -14.52
C ARG A 87 -9.48 -11.91 -13.02
N HIS A 88 -9.23 -13.03 -12.36
CA HIS A 88 -9.11 -13.08 -10.92
C HIS A 88 -7.67 -12.80 -10.53
N ASP A 89 -7.46 -11.91 -9.56
CA ASP A 89 -6.14 -11.60 -9.04
C ASP A 89 -6.07 -12.01 -7.56
N PRO A 90 -5.31 -13.06 -7.21
CA PRO A 90 -5.21 -13.53 -5.83
C PRO A 90 -4.55 -12.49 -4.91
N LEU A 91 -3.72 -11.58 -5.43
CA LEU A 91 -3.11 -10.51 -4.63
C LEU A 91 -4.17 -9.48 -4.21
N MET A 92 -5.19 -9.27 -5.03
CA MET A 92 -6.31 -8.40 -4.67
C MET A 92 -7.09 -8.95 -3.47
N ASP A 93 -7.27 -10.28 -3.37
CA ASP A 93 -7.93 -10.90 -2.22
C ASP A 93 -7.10 -10.78 -0.94
N VAL A 94 -5.78 -10.90 -1.06
CA VAL A 94 -4.84 -10.67 0.04
C VAL A 94 -4.90 -9.20 0.46
N ALA A 95 -4.90 -8.26 -0.49
CA ALA A 95 -4.97 -6.83 -0.22
C ALA A 95 -6.27 -6.45 0.51
N MET A 96 -7.42 -7.00 0.09
CA MET A 96 -8.71 -6.76 0.74
C MET A 96 -8.73 -7.29 2.17
N ARG A 97 -8.22 -8.50 2.41
CA ARG A 97 -8.11 -9.10 3.75
C ARG A 97 -7.16 -8.31 4.65
N LEU A 98 -6.02 -7.88 4.11
CA LEU A 98 -5.03 -7.08 4.82
C LEU A 98 -5.60 -5.71 5.21
N GLU A 99 -6.27 -5.00 4.30
CA GLU A 99 -6.95 -3.73 4.60
C GLU A 99 -7.99 -3.93 5.70
N GLU A 100 -8.85 -4.95 5.59
CA GLU A 100 -9.90 -5.20 6.57
C GLU A 100 -9.34 -5.50 7.96
N ALA A 101 -8.29 -6.32 8.04
CA ALA A 101 -7.64 -6.66 9.29
C ALA A 101 -6.94 -5.43 9.90
N ALA A 102 -6.16 -4.68 9.11
CA ALA A 102 -5.46 -3.49 9.57
C ALA A 102 -6.42 -2.39 10.05
N VAL A 103 -7.51 -2.13 9.32
CA VAL A 103 -8.50 -1.11 9.69
C VAL A 103 -9.26 -1.49 10.96
N LYS A 104 -9.37 -2.77 11.31
CA LYS A 104 -10.01 -3.21 12.56
C LYS A 104 -9.05 -3.20 13.76
N ASP A 105 -7.75 -3.33 13.50
CA ASP A 105 -6.71 -3.44 14.53
C ASP A 105 -6.53 -2.12 15.32
N PRO A 106 -6.61 -2.14 16.67
CA PRO A 106 -6.45 -0.94 17.50
C PRO A 106 -5.11 -0.23 17.31
N TYR A 107 -4.01 -0.97 17.14
CA TYR A 107 -2.69 -0.36 16.99
C TYR A 107 -2.64 0.54 15.75
N PHE A 108 -3.17 0.07 14.63
CA PHE A 108 -3.17 0.81 13.38
C PHE A 108 -4.10 2.02 13.43
N LYS A 109 -5.24 1.92 14.13
CA LYS A 109 -6.13 3.06 14.39
C LYS A 109 -5.45 4.13 15.24
N ASP A 110 -4.87 3.74 16.36
CA ASP A 110 -4.25 4.66 17.32
C ASP A 110 -3.05 5.41 16.71
N HIS A 111 -2.35 4.75 15.76
CA HIS A 111 -1.23 5.34 15.03
C HIS A 111 -1.63 5.99 13.69
N ASN A 112 -2.92 6.11 13.37
CA ASN A 112 -3.44 6.69 12.13
C ASN A 112 -2.87 6.04 10.84
N LEU A 113 -2.66 4.73 10.89
CA LEU A 113 -2.14 3.93 9.79
C LEU A 113 -3.30 3.42 8.93
N TYR A 114 -3.78 4.28 8.03
CA TYR A 114 -4.80 3.95 7.03
C TYR A 114 -4.16 3.66 5.67
N PRO A 115 -4.81 2.84 4.81
CA PRO A 115 -4.36 2.67 3.44
C PRO A 115 -4.21 4.02 2.72
N ASN A 116 -3.18 4.13 1.89
CA ASN A 116 -2.96 5.28 1.01
C ASN A 116 -3.10 4.87 -0.47
N VAL A 117 -3.05 5.85 -1.38
CA VAL A 117 -3.26 5.62 -2.82
C VAL A 117 -2.32 4.55 -3.41
N ASP A 118 -1.11 4.40 -2.87
CA ASP A 118 -0.11 3.48 -3.38
C ASP A 118 -0.48 2.01 -3.11
N PHE A 119 -1.35 1.76 -2.13
CA PHE A 119 -1.82 0.40 -1.81
C PHE A 119 -2.66 -0.25 -2.92
N TYR A 120 -3.36 0.56 -3.73
CA TYR A 120 -4.23 0.09 -4.81
C TYR A 120 -3.75 0.49 -6.21
N SER A 121 -2.61 1.18 -6.31
CA SER A 121 -2.06 1.66 -7.58
C SER A 121 -1.01 0.73 -8.19
N GLY A 122 -0.39 -0.15 -7.39
CA GLY A 122 0.47 -1.24 -7.85
C GLY A 122 -0.34 -2.40 -8.39
#